data_AF-A0A7J9HDS2-F1
#
_entry.id   AF-A0A7J9HDS2-F1
#
_cell.length_a   1.000
_cell.length_b   1.000
_cell.length_c   1.000
_cell.angle_alpha   90.00
_cell.angle_beta   90.00
_cell.angle_gamma   90.00
#
_symmetry.space_group_name_H-M   'P 1'
#
loop_
_entity.id
_entity.type
_entity.pdbx_description
1 polymer ?
#
loop_
_entity_poly.entity_id
_entity_poly.type
_entity_poly.pdbx_seq_one_letter_code
_entity_poly.pdbx_strand_id
1 'polypeptide(L)'
;MCLYCNERCHPFASLEAVRKHMAAKGHCKVHYGDGDEEEEAELEEFYDYSSSYVDESGKQLVAAGDTGNSVELVGGSELVITKRSDEGILSKTLGSREYMRYYRQKPRPSPANNMAITAALASRYRSMGIATVQSREQMVRMKVMKAMNRGGVEAMRTKVGMKNNVIRNLPKNVPY
;
A
#
# COMPACT_ATOMS: atom_id res chain seq x y z
N MET A 1 -50.30 17.96 17.59
CA MET A 1 -49.24 16.98 17.28
C MET A 1 -47.88 17.65 17.47
N CYS A 2 -46.82 16.90 17.78
CA CYS A 2 -45.46 17.43 17.89
C CYS A 2 -44.78 17.32 16.52
N LEU A 3 -44.02 18.33 16.11
CA LEU A 3 -43.40 18.44 14.78
C LEU A 3 -42.16 17.54 14.57
N TYR A 4 -41.69 16.86 15.60
CA TYR A 4 -40.44 16.07 15.57
C TYR A 4 -40.61 14.66 16.15
N CYS A 5 -41.73 14.39 16.83
CA CYS A 5 -42.01 13.05 17.34
C CYS A 5 -42.80 12.29 16.28
N ASN A 6 -42.35 11.08 15.91
CA ASN A 6 -43.12 10.17 15.07
C ASN A 6 -44.47 9.80 15.70
N GLU A 7 -45.36 9.22 14.89
CA GLU A 7 -46.72 8.78 15.23
C GLU A 7 -46.84 7.82 16.42
N ARG A 8 -45.72 7.28 16.92
CA ARG A 8 -45.67 6.43 18.12
C ARG A 8 -45.99 7.18 19.42
N CYS A 9 -46.08 8.51 19.40
CA CYS A 9 -46.50 9.28 20.56
C CYS A 9 -48.03 9.30 20.68
N HIS A 10 -48.54 9.01 21.88
CA HIS A 10 -49.96 9.18 22.18
C HIS A 10 -50.45 10.58 21.81
N PRO A 11 -51.66 10.71 21.26
CA PRO A 11 -52.22 12.01 20.88
C PRO A 11 -52.31 12.90 22.12
N PHE A 12 -51.79 14.12 22.01
CA PHE A 12 -51.82 15.08 23.09
C PHE A 12 -53.24 15.60 23.30
N ALA A 13 -53.68 15.66 24.56
CA ALA A 13 -55.02 16.10 24.93
C ALA A 13 -55.26 17.63 24.78
N SER A 14 -54.19 18.45 24.68
CA SER A 14 -54.30 19.91 24.53
C SER A 14 -53.11 20.53 23.81
N LEU A 15 -53.31 21.73 23.25
CA LEU A 15 -52.23 22.52 22.63
C LEU A 15 -51.13 22.90 23.64
N GLU A 16 -51.52 23.16 24.89
CA GLU A 16 -50.57 23.46 25.96
C GLU A 16 -49.67 22.26 26.26
N ALA A 17 -50.24 21.05 26.26
CA ALA A 17 -49.48 19.81 26.44
C ALA A 17 -48.45 19.62 25.31
N VAL A 18 -48.83 19.91 24.06
CA VAL A 18 -47.91 19.87 22.90
C VAL A 18 -46.78 20.88 23.07
N ARG A 19 -47.09 22.14 23.42
CA ARG A 19 -46.08 23.20 23.58
C ARG A 19 -45.11 22.90 24.71
N LYS A 20 -45.61 22.45 25.86
CA LYS A 20 -44.78 22.02 27.00
C LYS A 20 -43.90 20.82 26.62
N HIS A 21 -44.44 19.87 25.87
CA HIS A 21 -43.67 18.74 25.36
C HIS A 21 -42.53 19.18 24.43
N MET A 22 -42.83 20.04 23.46
CA MET A 22 -41.84 20.55 22.51
C MET A 22 -40.72 21.31 23.22
N ALA A 23 -41.06 22.19 24.16
CA ALA A 23 -40.08 22.93 24.94
C ALA A 23 -39.25 22.02 25.86
N ALA A 24 -39.88 21.04 26.53
CA ALA A 24 -39.19 20.14 27.45
C ALA A 24 -38.22 19.19 26.74
N LYS A 25 -38.57 18.72 25.53
CA LYS A 25 -37.70 17.83 24.72
C LYS A 25 -36.80 18.57 23.73
N GLY A 26 -36.97 19.88 23.56
CA GLY A 26 -36.26 20.64 22.53
C GLY A 26 -36.73 20.34 21.10
N HIS A 27 -37.93 19.79 20.93
CA HIS A 27 -38.54 19.46 19.63
C HIS A 27 -39.17 20.69 18.97
N CYS A 28 -38.39 21.76 18.85
CA CYS A 28 -38.81 23.02 18.22
C CYS A 28 -38.25 23.17 16.80
N LYS A 29 -37.56 22.14 16.29
CA LYS A 29 -37.10 22.06 14.90
C LYS A 29 -38.07 21.19 14.11
N VAL A 30 -38.18 21.48 12.83
CA VAL A 30 -38.87 20.61 11.87
C VAL A 30 -37.97 19.42 11.58
N HIS A 31 -38.56 18.23 11.51
CA HIS A 31 -37.86 17.00 11.14
C HIS A 31 -37.53 17.03 9.63
N TYR A 32 -36.27 16.78 9.26
CA TYR A 32 -35.80 16.76 7.87
C TYR A 32 -34.51 15.93 7.77
N GLY A 33 -34.41 15.02 6.80
CA GLY A 33 -33.21 14.24 6.49
C GLY A 33 -33.08 12.88 7.19
N ASP A 34 -33.88 12.62 8.23
CA ASP A 34 -33.84 11.38 9.03
C ASP A 34 -35.16 10.56 8.92
N GLY A 35 -36.13 11.04 8.13
CA GLY A 35 -37.49 10.50 8.02
C GLY A 35 -37.76 9.71 6.74
N ASP A 36 -38.99 9.24 6.60
CA ASP A 36 -39.49 8.64 5.36
C ASP A 36 -39.68 9.76 4.30
N GLU A 37 -39.43 9.47 3.02
CA GLU A 37 -39.51 10.43 1.90
C GLU A 37 -40.84 11.22 1.84
N GLU A 38 -41.90 10.68 2.43
CA GLU A 38 -43.23 11.30 2.50
C GLU A 38 -43.26 12.55 3.39
N GLU A 39 -42.54 12.59 4.52
CA GLU A 39 -42.47 13.79 5.39
C GLU A 39 -41.68 14.92 4.71
N GLU A 40 -40.68 14.58 3.90
CA GLU A 40 -39.86 15.56 3.18
C GLU A 40 -40.64 16.17 2.01
N ALA A 41 -41.50 15.39 1.33
CA ALA A 41 -42.35 15.84 0.25
C ALA A 41 -43.35 16.94 0.68
N GLU A 42 -43.83 16.93 1.93
CA GLU A 42 -44.68 18.00 2.47
C GLU A 42 -43.96 19.36 2.52
N LEU A 43 -42.63 19.34 2.66
CA LEU A 43 -41.81 20.55 2.74
C LEU A 43 -41.36 21.01 1.35
N GLU A 44 -41.31 20.15 0.35
CA GLU A 44 -40.88 20.49 -1.02
C GLU A 44 -41.76 21.57 -1.67
N GLU A 45 -43.05 21.65 -1.36
CA GLU A 45 -43.93 22.69 -1.89
C GLU A 45 -43.50 24.11 -1.45
N PHE A 46 -42.85 24.21 -0.28
CA PHE A 46 -42.45 25.49 0.30
C PHE A 46 -41.03 25.94 -0.08
N TYR A 47 -40.22 25.05 -0.67
CA TYR A 47 -38.81 25.32 -0.99
C TYR A 47 -38.50 25.07 -2.47
N ASP A 48 -38.08 26.11 -3.18
CA ASP A 48 -37.61 26.00 -4.56
C ASP A 48 -36.10 25.68 -4.61
N TYR A 49 -35.77 24.43 -4.96
CA TYR A 49 -34.39 23.96 -5.14
C TYR A 49 -33.87 24.08 -6.58
N SER A 50 -34.63 24.66 -7.52
CA SER A 50 -34.25 24.73 -8.93
C SER A 50 -32.87 25.36 -9.17
N SER A 51 -32.50 26.36 -8.38
CA SER A 51 -31.21 27.05 -8.46
C SER A 51 -30.03 26.26 -7.86
N SER A 52 -30.30 25.34 -6.93
CA SER A 52 -29.27 24.57 -6.22
C SER A 52 -28.63 23.48 -7.08
N TYR A 53 -29.30 23.09 -8.16
CA TYR A 53 -28.82 22.06 -9.08
C TYR A 53 -28.18 22.64 -10.34
N VAL A 54 -28.02 23.96 -10.45
CA VAL A 54 -27.38 24.60 -11.61
C VAL A 54 -26.06 25.26 -11.21
N ASP A 55 -25.06 25.13 -12.07
CA ASP A 55 -23.79 25.83 -11.91
C ASP A 55 -23.89 27.29 -12.40
N GLU A 56 -22.83 28.09 -12.18
CA GLU A 56 -22.75 29.49 -12.62
C GLU A 56 -22.92 29.66 -14.14
N SER A 57 -22.78 28.58 -14.92
CA SER A 57 -22.96 28.54 -16.36
C SER A 57 -24.34 28.01 -16.80
N GLY A 58 -25.25 27.75 -15.85
CA GLY A 58 -26.59 27.22 -16.10
C GLY A 58 -26.65 25.74 -16.45
N LYS A 59 -25.55 24.98 -16.25
CA LYS A 59 -25.50 23.53 -16.47
C LYS A 59 -25.88 22.80 -15.18
N GLN A 60 -26.56 21.66 -15.31
CA GLN A 60 -26.99 20.87 -14.17
C GLN A 60 -25.78 20.23 -13.45
N LEU A 61 -25.61 20.48 -12.16
CA LEU A 61 -24.51 20.00 -11.31
C LEU A 61 -24.53 18.48 -11.10
N VAL A 62 -25.71 17.87 -11.12
CA VAL A 62 -25.94 16.43 -10.94
C VAL A 62 -26.89 15.99 -12.04
N ALA A 63 -26.36 15.74 -13.24
CA ALA A 63 -27.15 15.10 -14.29
C ALA A 63 -27.14 13.58 -14.04
N ALA A 64 -28.32 13.00 -13.85
CA ALA A 64 -28.47 11.55 -13.78
C ALA A 64 -28.04 10.94 -15.13
N GLY A 65 -26.81 10.42 -15.20
CA GLY A 65 -26.21 9.87 -16.41
C GLY A 65 -24.94 10.59 -16.92
N ASP A 66 -24.45 11.63 -16.24
CA ASP A 66 -23.15 12.21 -16.59
C ASP A 66 -22.00 11.31 -16.12
N THR A 67 -21.43 10.57 -17.07
CA THR A 67 -20.23 9.72 -16.87
C THR A 67 -18.96 10.53 -16.53
N GLY A 68 -19.02 11.86 -16.57
CA GLY A 68 -17.90 12.74 -16.25
C GLY A 68 -17.66 12.97 -14.75
N ASN A 69 -18.71 12.94 -13.92
CA ASN A 69 -18.63 13.22 -12.49
C ASN A 69 -19.17 12.04 -11.69
N SER A 70 -18.28 11.23 -11.12
CA SER A 70 -18.65 10.06 -10.32
C SER A 70 -18.08 10.11 -8.90
N VAL A 71 -18.87 9.57 -7.97
CA VAL A 71 -18.44 9.31 -6.59
C VAL A 71 -18.52 7.81 -6.38
N GLU A 72 -17.35 7.18 -6.27
CA GLU A 72 -17.24 5.73 -6.22
C GLU A 72 -16.50 5.28 -4.96
N LEU A 73 -17.03 4.24 -4.31
CA LEU A 73 -16.37 3.54 -3.22
C LEU A 73 -15.47 2.45 -3.80
N VAL A 74 -14.17 2.71 -3.83
CA VAL A 74 -13.17 1.78 -4.35
C VAL A 74 -12.65 0.92 -3.21
N GLY A 75 -12.76 -0.41 -3.37
CA GLY A 75 -12.25 -1.38 -2.39
C GLY A 75 -12.84 -1.24 -0.98
N GLY A 76 -14.03 -0.62 -0.85
CA GLY A 76 -14.75 -0.41 0.41
C GLY A 76 -14.10 0.52 1.42
N SER A 77 -12.95 1.12 1.10
CA SER A 77 -12.13 1.86 2.06
C SER A 77 -11.63 3.21 1.56
N GLU A 78 -11.80 3.50 0.28
CA GLU A 78 -11.41 4.77 -0.33
C GLU A 78 -12.59 5.32 -1.15
N LEU A 79 -12.84 6.61 -0.99
CA LEU A 79 -13.84 7.34 -1.77
C LEU A 79 -13.12 8.10 -2.87
N VAL A 80 -13.42 7.78 -4.12
CA VAL A 80 -12.86 8.46 -5.28
C VAL A 80 -13.91 9.41 -5.84
N ILE A 81 -13.57 10.69 -5.87
CA ILE A 81 -14.40 11.75 -6.44
C ILE A 81 -13.74 12.18 -7.75
N THR A 82 -14.42 11.88 -8.86
CA THR A 82 -14.01 12.34 -10.18
C THR A 82 -14.83 13.56 -10.57
N LYS A 83 -14.15 14.59 -11.06
CA LYS A 83 -14.77 15.78 -11.61
C LYS A 83 -14.15 16.07 -12.98
N ARG A 84 -14.97 16.04 -14.02
CA ARG A 84 -14.60 16.44 -15.37
C ARG A 84 -14.85 17.92 -15.55
N SER A 85 -13.83 18.63 -16.00
CA SER A 85 -13.88 20.04 -16.38
C SER A 85 -13.35 20.20 -17.80
N ASP A 86 -13.55 21.37 -18.41
CA ASP A 86 -13.07 21.67 -19.76
C ASP A 86 -11.53 21.60 -19.88
N GLU A 87 -10.82 21.74 -18.75
CA GLU A 87 -9.36 21.69 -18.64
C GLU A 87 -8.81 20.26 -18.37
N GLY A 88 -9.68 19.29 -18.07
CA GLY A 88 -9.28 17.91 -17.80
C GLY A 88 -10.11 17.20 -16.72
N ILE A 89 -9.73 15.95 -16.43
CA ILE A 89 -10.36 15.11 -15.40
C ILE A 89 -9.55 15.25 -14.10
N LEU A 90 -10.17 15.82 -13.07
CA LEU A 90 -9.64 15.88 -11.72
C LEU A 90 -10.18 14.68 -10.93
N SER A 91 -9.30 13.84 -10.40
CA SER A 91 -9.69 12.77 -9.47
C SER A 91 -9.05 13.03 -8.10
N LYS A 92 -9.87 12.99 -7.04
CA LYS A 92 -9.43 13.09 -5.65
C LYS A 92 -9.85 11.84 -4.89
N THR A 93 -8.89 11.19 -4.26
CA THR A 93 -9.11 10.02 -3.41
C THR A 93 -9.11 10.43 -1.94
N LEU A 94 -10.14 10.06 -1.20
CA LEU A 94 -10.29 10.27 0.23
C LEU A 94 -10.24 8.92 0.95
N GLY A 95 -9.32 8.79 1.91
CA GLY A 95 -9.16 7.55 2.67
C GLY A 95 -10.14 7.40 3.83
N SER A 96 -10.44 6.15 4.21
CA SER A 96 -11.30 5.83 5.34
C SER A 96 -10.66 6.16 6.69
N ARG A 97 -11.49 6.57 7.67
CA ARG A 97 -11.07 6.84 9.06
C ARG A 97 -10.40 5.62 9.71
N GLU A 98 -10.78 4.40 9.32
CA GLU A 98 -10.23 3.15 9.86
C GLU A 98 -8.71 3.05 9.66
N TYR A 99 -8.20 3.62 8.57
CA TYR A 99 -6.78 3.58 8.23
C TYR A 99 -6.00 4.81 8.69
N MET A 100 -6.58 5.67 9.54
CA MET A 100 -5.94 6.88 10.08
C MET A 100 -4.59 6.62 10.73
N ARG A 101 -4.42 5.46 11.38
CA ARG A 101 -3.13 5.06 11.97
C ARG A 101 -2.06 4.92 10.88
N TYR A 102 -2.41 4.38 9.72
CA TYR A 102 -1.49 4.14 8.60
C TYR A 102 -1.23 5.43 7.81
N TYR A 103 -2.25 6.26 7.57
CA TYR A 103 -2.07 7.55 6.89
C TYR A 103 -1.17 8.53 7.65
N ARG A 104 -1.06 8.37 8.97
CA ARG A 104 -0.14 9.15 9.81
C ARG A 104 1.30 8.61 9.81
N GLN A 105 1.55 7.43 9.26
CA GLN A 105 2.90 6.87 9.21
C GLN A 105 3.76 7.65 8.23
N LYS A 106 5.02 7.89 8.62
CA LYS A 106 6.06 8.44 7.75
C LYS A 106 7.16 7.40 7.59
N PRO A 107 6.95 6.36 6.76
CA PRO A 107 7.98 5.35 6.54
C PRO A 107 9.23 6.02 5.98
N ARG A 108 10.40 5.47 6.32
CA ARG A 108 11.66 5.98 5.76
C ARG A 108 11.62 5.78 4.24
N PRO A 109 12.02 6.79 3.44
CA PRO A 109 12.09 6.62 2.00
C PRO A 109 13.00 5.43 1.67
N SER A 110 12.58 4.61 0.72
CA SER A 110 13.43 3.52 0.23
C SER A 110 14.76 4.12 -0.22
N PRO A 111 15.92 3.56 0.18
CA PRO A 111 17.19 4.02 -0.34
C PRO A 111 17.18 3.93 -1.87
N ALA A 112 17.36 5.04 -2.58
CA ALA A 112 17.47 5.03 -4.05
C ALA A 112 18.63 4.13 -4.52
N ASN A 113 19.63 3.92 -3.65
CA ASN A 113 20.82 3.13 -3.89
C ASN A 113 20.69 1.68 -3.39
N ASN A 114 19.49 1.09 -3.40
CA ASN A 114 19.26 -0.30 -2.96
C ASN A 114 20.25 -1.27 -3.61
N MET A 115 20.57 -1.09 -4.90
CA MET A 115 21.55 -1.93 -5.60
C MET A 115 22.98 -1.77 -5.06
N ALA A 116 23.43 -0.54 -4.81
CA ALA A 116 24.78 -0.28 -4.31
C ALA A 116 24.94 -0.77 -2.85
N ILE A 117 23.89 -0.60 -2.02
CA ILE A 117 23.86 -1.10 -0.65
C ILE A 117 23.86 -2.63 -0.66
N THR A 118 23.06 -3.27 -1.52
CA THR A 118 23.03 -4.74 -1.66
C THR A 118 24.37 -5.29 -2.15
N ALA A 119 25.01 -4.62 -3.11
CA ALA A 119 26.33 -5.01 -3.61
C ALA A 119 27.42 -4.86 -2.54
N ALA A 120 27.41 -3.77 -1.79
CA ALA A 120 28.32 -3.53 -0.66
C ALA A 120 28.07 -4.50 0.51
N LEU A 121 26.83 -4.88 0.75
CA LEU A 121 26.48 -5.89 1.75
C LEU A 121 26.97 -7.27 1.31
N ALA A 122 26.77 -7.64 0.04
CA ALA A 122 27.26 -8.88 -0.55
C ALA A 122 28.80 -8.94 -0.57
N SER A 123 29.51 -7.82 -0.75
CA SER A 123 30.98 -7.79 -0.65
C SER A 123 31.46 -7.98 0.80
N ARG A 124 30.79 -7.37 1.78
CA ARG A 124 31.10 -7.57 3.22
C ARG A 124 30.84 -9.00 3.67
N TYR A 125 29.74 -9.63 3.26
CA TYR A 125 29.50 -11.04 3.57
C TYR A 125 30.57 -11.95 2.95
N ARG A 126 30.99 -11.66 1.71
CA ARG A 126 32.12 -12.34 1.07
C ARG A 126 33.43 -12.16 1.83
N SER A 127 33.72 -10.97 2.37
CA SER A 127 34.95 -10.71 3.13
C SER A 127 34.93 -11.32 4.53
N MET A 128 33.76 -11.45 5.16
CA MET A 128 33.58 -12.10 6.46
C MET A 128 33.57 -13.63 6.39
N GLY A 129 33.64 -14.22 5.20
CA GLY A 129 33.61 -15.69 5.03
C GLY A 129 32.24 -16.31 5.36
N ILE A 130 31.21 -15.48 5.52
CA ILE A 130 29.84 -15.97 5.72
C ILE A 130 29.37 -16.48 4.36
N ALA A 131 29.20 -17.79 4.25
CA ALA A 131 28.78 -18.44 3.03
C ALA A 131 27.33 -18.04 2.68
N THR A 132 27.18 -16.97 1.90
CA THR A 132 26.00 -16.83 1.04
C THR A 132 25.97 -18.07 0.15
N VAL A 133 24.85 -18.79 0.11
CA VAL A 133 24.68 -20.06 -0.62
C VAL A 133 25.46 -20.01 -1.93
N GLN A 134 26.63 -20.68 -1.96
CA GLN A 134 27.44 -20.71 -3.17
C GLN A 134 26.64 -21.46 -4.23
N SER A 135 26.62 -20.95 -5.46
CA SER A 135 25.93 -21.65 -6.53
C SER A 135 26.52 -23.06 -6.65
N ARG A 136 25.64 -24.05 -6.79
CA ARG A 136 26.03 -25.46 -6.92
C ARG A 136 27.09 -25.64 -8.01
N GLU A 137 27.03 -24.84 -9.07
CA GLU A 137 28.00 -24.80 -10.16
C GLU A 137 29.41 -24.39 -9.72
N GLN A 138 29.56 -23.40 -8.85
CA GLN A 138 30.86 -22.92 -8.40
C GLN A 138 31.55 -23.96 -7.50
N MET A 139 30.77 -24.65 -6.66
CA MET A 139 31.26 -25.76 -5.83
C MET A 139 31.71 -26.96 -6.70
N VAL A 140 30.95 -27.27 -7.74
CA VAL A 140 31.31 -28.32 -8.71
C VAL A 140 32.59 -27.95 -9.46
N ARG A 141 32.72 -26.71 -9.96
CA ARG A 141 33.96 -26.23 -10.62
C ARG A 141 35.19 -26.34 -9.72
N MET A 142 35.08 -25.94 -8.45
CA MET A 142 36.20 -26.06 -7.49
C MET A 142 36.57 -27.51 -7.20
N LYS A 143 35.58 -28.42 -7.12
CA LYS A 143 35.85 -29.86 -6.96
C LYS A 143 36.58 -30.44 -8.18
N VAL A 144 36.18 -30.06 -9.39
CA VAL A 144 36.84 -30.50 -10.64
C VAL A 144 38.27 -29.98 -10.71
N MET A 145 38.51 -28.69 -10.46
CA MET A 145 39.87 -28.13 -10.43
C MET A 145 40.76 -28.82 -9.39
N LYS A 146 40.23 -29.11 -8.19
CA LYS A 146 40.97 -29.82 -7.14
C LYS A 146 41.32 -31.26 -7.54
N ALA A 147 40.45 -31.95 -8.26
CA ALA A 147 40.73 -33.28 -8.79
C ALA A 147 41.81 -33.24 -9.89
N MET A 148 41.71 -32.28 -10.82
CA MET A 148 42.72 -32.06 -11.86
C MET A 148 44.10 -31.76 -11.27
N ASN A 149 44.18 -30.93 -10.21
CA ASN A 149 45.46 -30.58 -9.59
C ASN A 149 46.08 -31.72 -8.78
N ARG A 150 45.27 -32.66 -8.24
CA ARG A 150 45.77 -33.82 -7.49
C ARG A 150 46.44 -34.87 -8.38
N GLY A 151 45.94 -35.07 -9.58
CA GLY A 151 46.48 -36.03 -10.56
C GLY A 151 47.24 -35.37 -11.71
N GLY A 152 47.38 -34.05 -11.68
CA GLY A 152 47.83 -33.26 -12.82
C GLY A 152 49.32 -33.37 -13.12
N VAL A 153 49.72 -32.69 -14.18
CA VAL A 153 51.09 -32.68 -14.73
C VAL A 153 52.13 -32.35 -13.66
N GLU A 154 51.85 -31.43 -12.74
CA GLU A 154 52.76 -31.07 -11.63
C GLU A 154 53.00 -32.23 -10.64
N ALA A 155 51.97 -33.01 -10.32
CA ALA A 155 52.11 -34.20 -9.47
C ALA A 155 52.90 -35.33 -10.15
N MET A 156 52.79 -35.43 -11.48
CA MET A 156 53.64 -36.35 -12.27
C MET A 156 55.08 -35.83 -12.35
N ARG A 157 55.26 -34.53 -12.61
CA ARG A 157 56.56 -33.86 -12.75
C ARG A 157 57.40 -33.99 -11.49
N THR A 158 56.80 -33.80 -10.32
CA THR A 158 57.45 -33.99 -9.02
C THR A 158 57.84 -35.46 -8.80
N LYS A 159 56.96 -36.42 -9.09
CA LYS A 159 57.29 -37.86 -9.00
C LYS A 159 58.45 -38.26 -9.92
N VAL A 160 58.47 -37.76 -11.15
CA VAL A 160 59.55 -38.02 -12.11
C VAL A 160 60.85 -37.36 -11.65
N GLY A 161 60.79 -36.10 -11.19
CA GLY A 161 61.94 -35.39 -10.63
C GLY A 161 62.57 -36.11 -9.44
N MET A 162 61.75 -36.63 -8.52
CA MET A 162 62.23 -37.42 -7.37
C MET A 162 62.91 -38.73 -7.79
N LYS A 163 62.40 -39.42 -8.81
CA LYS A 163 63.04 -40.63 -9.35
C LYS A 163 64.37 -40.32 -10.03
N ASN A 164 64.48 -39.15 -10.66
CA ASN A 164 65.70 -38.70 -11.33
C ASN A 164 66.76 -38.16 -10.37
N ASN A 165 66.45 -38.03 -9.07
CA ASN A 165 67.39 -37.55 -8.05
C ASN A 165 68.41 -38.63 -7.60
N VAL A 166 68.32 -39.85 -8.14
CA VAL A 166 69.27 -40.93 -7.84
C VAL A 166 70.49 -40.81 -8.77
N ILE A 167 71.57 -40.24 -8.23
CA ILE A 167 72.84 -40.11 -8.95
C ILE A 167 73.67 -41.38 -8.71
N ARG A 168 73.78 -42.24 -9.71
CA ARG A 168 74.48 -43.54 -9.61
C ARG A 168 76.00 -43.44 -9.46
N ASN A 169 76.59 -42.32 -9.87
CA ASN A 169 78.04 -42.09 -9.88
C ASN A 169 78.43 -40.91 -8.98
N LEU A 170 77.88 -40.85 -7.77
CA LEU A 170 78.21 -39.75 -6.85
C LEU A 170 79.60 -39.98 -6.23
N PRO A 171 80.57 -39.07 -6.36
CA PRO A 171 81.84 -39.17 -5.65
C PRO A 171 81.60 -39.08 -4.15
N LYS A 172 82.27 -39.94 -3.36
CA LYS A 172 82.19 -39.88 -1.89
C LYS A 172 82.99 -38.68 -1.40
N ASN A 173 82.30 -37.58 -1.11
CA ASN A 173 82.90 -36.32 -0.67
C ASN A 173 83.21 -36.28 0.84
N VAL A 174 83.10 -37.41 1.55
CA VAL A 174 83.42 -37.53 2.99
C VAL A 174 84.45 -38.65 3.17
N PRO A 175 85.66 -38.35 3.69
CA PRO A 175 86.57 -39.37 4.17
C PRO A 175 86.15 -39.77 5.60
N TYR A 176 85.55 -40.97 5.70
CA TYR A 176 85.09 -41.70 6.89
C TYR A 176 84.18 -40.94 7.87
#